data_AF-A0A1Y1LUH0-F1
#
_entry.id   AF-A0A1Y1LUH0-F1
#
_cell.length_a   1.000
_cell.length_b   1.000
_cell.length_c   1.000
_cell.angle_alpha   90.00
_cell.angle_beta   90.00
_cell.angle_gamma   90.00
#
_symmetry.space_group_name_H-M   'P 1'
#
loop_
_entity.id
_entity.type
_entity.pdbx_description
1 polymer ?
#
loop_
_entity_poly.entity_id
_entity_poly.type
_entity_poly.pdbx_seq_one_letter_code
_entity_poly.pdbx_strand_id
1 'polypeptide(L)'
;MLTIDTDEIIISYPSMFELMWDLKGMGENNAAISRELHLSRDTQFAAAAIYQELYGKFDEQKGSYTIPATFQVINMLGWKPHPKQPKPKERGSGQISLKDLHRLDEIIKEAKKIGSDDERN
;
A
#
# COMPACT_ATOMS: atom_id res chain seq x y z
N MET A 1 -13.72 10.80 2.30
CA MET A 1 -13.64 9.37 2.67
C MET A 1 -12.17 9.08 2.89
N LEU A 2 -11.77 8.82 4.14
CA LEU A 2 -10.43 8.35 4.47
C LEU A 2 -10.51 6.83 4.46
N THR A 3 -9.71 6.20 3.61
CA THR A 3 -9.59 4.74 3.60
C THR A 3 -8.27 4.42 4.29
N ILE A 4 -8.35 3.66 5.37
CA ILE A 4 -7.19 3.13 6.08
C ILE A 4 -7.18 1.63 5.79
N ASP A 5 -6.05 1.14 5.31
CA ASP A 5 -5.81 -0.27 5.06
C ASP A 5 -4.53 -0.71 5.76
N THR A 6 -4.47 -1.98 6.15
CA THR A 6 -3.35 -2.51 6.93
C THR A 6 -2.91 -3.84 6.34
N ASP A 7 -1.67 -3.88 5.88
CA ASP A 7 -1.05 -5.09 5.35
C ASP A 7 -0.09 -5.69 6.38
N GLU A 8 -0.13 -7.01 6.53
CA GLU A 8 0.81 -7.76 7.36
C GLU A 8 1.74 -8.60 6.47
N ILE A 9 3.05 -8.47 6.68
CA ILE A 9 4.07 -9.16 5.92
C ILE A 9 4.98 -9.89 6.91
N ILE A 10 5.15 -11.19 6.71
CA ILE A 10 6.06 -12.01 7.51
C ILE A 10 7.29 -12.32 6.65
N ILE A 11 8.47 -11.92 7.14
CA ILE A 11 9.75 -12.13 6.46
C ILE A 11 10.64 -13.00 7.33
N SER A 12 11.19 -14.07 6.75
CA SER A 12 12.12 -14.97 7.44
C SER A 12 13.57 -14.55 7.21
N TYR A 13 14.23 -14.07 8.26
CA TYR A 13 15.63 -13.67 8.26
C TYR A 13 16.56 -14.84 8.61
N PRO A 14 17.82 -14.87 8.11
CA PRO A 14 18.78 -15.92 8.47
C PRO A 14 19.19 -15.89 9.95
N SER A 15 19.41 -14.70 10.52
CA SER A 15 19.74 -14.53 11.94
C SER A 15 19.27 -13.17 12.46
N MET A 16 19.47 -12.92 13.76
CA MET A 16 19.11 -11.65 14.41
C MET A 16 19.92 -10.49 13.81
N PHE A 17 21.14 -10.73 13.34
CA PHE A 17 22.02 -9.67 12.85
C PHE A 17 21.50 -9.03 11.57
N GLU A 18 21.03 -9.83 10.61
CA GLU A 18 20.41 -9.31 9.37
C GLU A 18 19.12 -8.55 9.69
N LEU A 19 18.30 -9.06 10.61
CA LEU A 19 17.09 -8.37 11.06
C LEU A 19 17.43 -7.00 11.68
N MET A 20 18.40 -6.94 12.59
CA MET A 20 18.80 -5.69 13.24
C MET A 20 19.41 -4.69 12.25
N TRP A 21 20.11 -5.18 11.22
CA TRP A 21 20.66 -4.35 10.16
C TRP A 21 19.56 -3.66 9.35
N ASP A 22 18.51 -4.40 8.97
CA ASP A 22 17.36 -3.85 8.26
C ASP A 22 16.58 -2.85 9.11
N LEU A 23 16.30 -3.18 10.38
CA LEU A 23 15.63 -2.26 11.32
C LEU A 23 16.42 -0.96 11.50
N LYS A 24 17.75 -1.05 11.53
CA LYS A 24 18.62 0.14 11.54
C LYS A 24 18.44 0.98 10.28
N GLY A 25 18.34 0.35 9.11
CA GLY A 25 18.07 1.02 7.84
C GLY A 25 16.69 1.68 7.80
N MET A 26 15.68 1.07 8.45
CA MET A 26 14.32 1.61 8.59
C MET A 26 14.23 2.80 9.58
N GLY A 27 15.28 3.03 10.38
CA GLY A 27 15.31 4.11 11.37
C GLY A 27 14.68 3.74 12.72
N GLU A 28 14.37 2.46 12.94
CA GLU A 28 13.75 1.97 14.19
C GLU A 28 14.65 2.20 15.41
N ASN A 29 15.95 2.29 15.21
CA ASN A 29 16.89 2.70 16.26
C ASN A 29 16.59 4.09 16.83
N ASN A 30 15.87 4.95 16.10
CA ASN A 30 15.49 6.28 16.58
C ASN A 30 14.15 6.32 17.33
N ALA A 31 13.34 5.25 17.25
CA ALA A 31 12.04 5.21 17.92
C ALA A 31 12.16 5.13 19.47
N ALA A 32 13.28 4.60 19.97
CA ALA A 32 13.53 4.51 21.41
C ALA A 32 14.08 5.82 21.99
N ILE A 33 13.29 6.45 22.87
CA ILE A 33 13.65 7.70 23.59
C ILE A 33 14.82 7.47 24.56
N SER A 34 14.82 6.33 25.25
CA SER A 34 15.84 5.97 26.26
C SER A 34 16.80 4.90 25.73
N ARG A 35 17.42 5.15 24.58
CA ARG A 35 18.41 4.21 24.01
C ARG A 35 19.81 4.47 24.53
N GLU A 36 20.56 3.39 24.71
CA GLU A 36 22.01 3.47 24.82
C GLU A 36 22.62 3.84 23.46
N LEU A 37 23.60 4.75 23.48
CA LEU A 37 24.30 5.18 22.25
C LEU A 37 25.21 4.07 21.69
N HIS A 38 25.71 3.20 22.57
CA HIS A 38 26.62 2.12 22.22
C HIS A 38 26.16 0.81 22.85
N LEU A 39 25.96 -0.21 22.03
CA LEU A 39 25.69 -1.57 22.49
C LEU A 39 26.98 -2.37 22.54
N SER A 40 27.22 -3.08 23.65
CA SER A 40 28.36 -4.00 23.73
C SER A 40 28.18 -5.18 22.75
N ARG A 41 29.29 -5.72 22.25
CA ARG A 41 29.28 -6.89 21.36
C ARG A 41 28.77 -8.15 22.08
N ASP A 42 29.09 -8.30 23.37
CA ASP A 42 28.64 -9.43 24.17
C ASP A 42 27.12 -9.42 24.36
N THR A 43 26.52 -8.25 24.57
CA THR A 43 25.06 -8.09 24.62
C THR A 43 24.41 -8.50 23.29
N GLN A 44 25.01 -8.13 22.15
CA GLN A 44 24.48 -8.51 20.84
C GLN A 44 24.51 -10.03 20.62
N PHE A 45 25.59 -10.71 21.03
CA PHE A 45 25.65 -12.17 20.93
C PHE A 45 24.69 -12.87 21.89
N ALA A 46 24.58 -12.39 23.12
CA ALA A 46 23.61 -12.92 24.08
C ALA A 46 22.19 -12.76 23.54
N ALA A 47 21.85 -11.59 23.00
CA ALA A 47 20.56 -11.34 22.36
C ALA A 47 20.34 -12.26 21.15
N ALA A 48 21.34 -12.48 20.30
CA ALA A 48 21.24 -13.37 19.15
C ALA A 48 20.89 -14.82 19.56
N ALA A 49 21.53 -15.33 20.62
CA ALA A 49 21.23 -16.65 21.16
C ALA A 49 19.79 -16.74 21.70
N ILE A 50 19.35 -15.72 22.44
CA ILE A 50 17.98 -15.63 22.96
C ILE A 50 16.95 -15.57 21.84
N TYR A 51 17.20 -14.74 20.81
CA TYR A 51 16.30 -14.61 19.65
C TYR A 51 16.16 -15.95 18.91
N GLN A 52 17.27 -16.66 18.76
CA GLN A 52 17.31 -17.97 18.13
C GLN A 52 16.52 -19.02 18.93
N GLU A 53 16.62 -19.00 20.26
CA GLU A 53 15.89 -19.93 21.14
C GLU A 53 14.38 -19.65 21.17
N LEU A 54 14.00 -18.37 21.26
CA LEU A 54 12.58 -17.98 21.39
C LEU A 54 11.82 -18.03 20.07
N TYR A 55 12.46 -17.64 18.96
CA TYR A 55 11.78 -17.41 17.68
C TYR A 55 12.36 -18.21 16.52
N GLY A 56 13.46 -18.95 16.73
CA GLY A 56 14.09 -19.74 15.69
C GLY A 56 13.13 -20.78 15.12
N LYS A 57 12.84 -20.66 13.81
CA LYS A 57 12.07 -21.65 13.05
C LYS A 57 12.98 -22.36 12.07
N PHE A 58 12.89 -23.69 12.04
CA PHE A 58 13.60 -24.47 11.05
C PHE A 58 12.90 -24.36 9.70
N ASP A 59 13.62 -23.86 8.69
CA ASP A 59 13.13 -23.83 7.31
C ASP A 59 13.61 -25.09 6.58
N GLU A 60 12.69 -26.02 6.33
CA GLU A 60 12.97 -27.29 5.68
C GLU A 60 13.51 -27.13 4.25
N GLN A 61 13.18 -26.03 3.57
CA GLN A 61 13.62 -25.81 2.18
C GLN A 61 15.06 -25.31 2.11
N LYS A 62 15.49 -24.52 3.09
CA LYS A 62 16.86 -23.99 3.19
C LYS A 62 17.77 -24.85 4.05
N GLY A 63 17.21 -25.74 4.87
CA GLY A 63 17.96 -26.59 5.80
C GLY A 63 18.63 -25.80 6.93
N SER A 64 18.18 -24.57 7.18
CA SER A 64 18.73 -23.67 8.19
C SER A 64 17.64 -23.16 9.13
N TYR A 65 18.02 -22.75 10.33
CA TYR A 65 17.12 -21.96 11.14
C TYR A 65 16.98 -20.54 10.59
N THR A 66 15.82 -19.96 10.80
CA THR A 66 15.45 -18.61 10.40
C THR A 66 14.70 -17.93 11.54
N ILE A 67 14.70 -16.60 11.54
CA ILE A 67 13.99 -15.77 12.50
C ILE A 67 12.86 -15.05 11.75
N PRO A 68 11.59 -15.39 12.00
CA PRO A 68 10.47 -14.71 11.38
C PRO A 68 10.26 -13.34 12.03
N ALA A 69 10.22 -12.29 11.23
CA ALA A 69 9.85 -10.94 11.63
C ALA A 69 8.54 -10.54 10.93
N THR A 70 7.58 -10.06 11.70
CA THR A 70 6.29 -9.57 11.21
C THR A 70 6.32 -8.05 11.12
N PHE A 71 6.04 -7.53 9.94
CA PHE A 71 5.92 -6.09 9.68
C PHE A 71 4.47 -5.76 9.37
N GLN A 72 3.96 -4.70 9.99
CA GLN A 72 2.65 -4.16 9.71
C GLN A 72 2.79 -2.83 8.99
N VAL A 73 2.26 -2.76 7.77
CA VAL A 73 2.29 -1.56 6.92
C VAL A 73 0.90 -0.95 6.94
N ILE A 74 0.78 0.25 7.51
CA ILE A 74 -0.48 0.98 7.59
C ILE A 74 -0.53 2.00 6.44
N ASN A 75 -1.47 1.77 5.52
CA ASN A 75 -1.68 2.63 4.35
C ASN A 75 -2.86 3.57 4.61
N MET A 76 -2.62 4.88 4.49
CA MET A 76 -3.65 5.90 4.70
C MET A 76 -3.85 6.71 3.42
N LEU A 77 -5.02 6.57 2.82
CA LEU A 77 -5.41 7.27 1.58
C LEU A 77 -6.38 8.40 1.91
N GLY A 78 -5.93 9.64 1.70
CA GLY A 78 -6.74 10.85 1.83
C GLY A 78 -6.89 11.55 0.50
N TRP A 79 -8.13 11.89 0.12
CA TRP A 79 -8.40 12.76 -1.03
C TRP A 79 -9.12 14.02 -0.58
N LYS A 80 -8.74 15.16 -1.16
CA LYS A 80 -9.40 16.45 -0.97
C LYS A 80 -10.17 16.81 -2.24
N PRO A 81 -11.49 17.09 -2.17
CA PRO A 81 -12.24 17.50 -3.34
C PRO A 81 -11.66 18.79 -3.93
N HIS A 82 -11.47 18.79 -5.24
CA HIS A 82 -11.07 19.99 -5.96
C HIS A 82 -12.32 20.83 -6.32
N PRO A 83 -12.30 22.17 -6.23
CA PRO A 83 -13.47 23.00 -6.53
C PRO A 83 -14.04 22.81 -7.94
N LYS A 84 -13.18 22.46 -8.92
CA LYS A 84 -13.57 22.16 -10.31
C LYS A 84 -13.87 20.68 -10.57
N GLN A 85 -14.01 19.85 -9.53
CA GLN A 85 -14.34 18.44 -9.71
C GLN A 85 -15.73 18.33 -10.36
N PRO A 86 -15.87 17.63 -11.50
CA PRO A 86 -17.17 17.46 -12.14
C PRO A 86 -18.11 16.74 -11.19
N LYS A 87 -19.28 17.34 -10.96
CA LYS A 87 -20.32 16.72 -10.13
C LYS A 87 -20.95 15.56 -10.91
N PRO A 88 -21.30 14.44 -10.23
CA PRO A 88 -22.09 13.40 -10.85
C PRO A 88 -23.37 14.01 -11.44
N LYS A 89 -23.73 13.64 -12.67
CA LYS A 89 -25.02 14.01 -13.25
C LYS A 89 -26.15 13.31 -12.49
N GLU A 90 -27.35 13.88 -12.58
CA GLU A 90 -28.53 13.29 -11.93
C GLU A 90 -28.81 11.87 -12.44
N ARG A 91 -29.28 11.01 -11.53
CA ARG A 91 -29.63 9.63 -11.89
C ARG A 91 -30.77 9.66 -12.92
N GLY A 92 -30.59 8.93 -14.03
CA GLY A 92 -31.55 8.91 -15.13
C GLY A 92 -31.28 9.93 -16.24
N SER A 93 -30.23 10.76 -16.15
CA SER A 93 -29.85 11.70 -17.21
C SER A 93 -29.18 11.04 -18.44
N GLY A 94 -29.23 9.72 -18.54
CA GLY A 94 -28.68 8.98 -19.67
C GLY A 94 -29.60 9.10 -20.86
N GLN A 95 -29.21 9.87 -21.87
CA GLN A 95 -30.02 10.08 -23.09
C GLN A 95 -29.88 8.92 -24.08
N ILE A 96 -28.86 8.07 -23.93
CA ILE A 96 -28.48 7.04 -24.90
C ILE A 96 -28.29 5.73 -24.15
N SER A 97 -28.86 4.64 -24.69
CA SER A 97 -28.69 3.29 -24.17
C SER A 97 -27.30 2.76 -24.50
N LEU A 98 -26.62 2.15 -23.53
CA LEU A 98 -25.31 1.51 -23.73
C LEU A 98 -25.36 0.30 -24.70
N LYS A 99 -26.54 -0.21 -25.04
CA LYS A 99 -26.69 -1.28 -26.06
C LYS A 99 -26.37 -0.80 -27.47
N ASP A 100 -26.55 0.49 -27.73
CA ASP A 100 -26.38 1.09 -29.06
C ASP A 100 -24.93 1.52 -29.33
N LEU A 101 -23.98 1.14 -28.46
CA LEU A 101 -22.55 1.41 -28.65
C LEU A 101 -21.97 0.84 -29.96
N HIS A 102 -22.61 -0.17 -30.54
CA HIS A 102 -22.20 -0.73 -31.84
C HIS A 102 -22.51 0.20 -33.03
N ARG A 103 -23.33 1.24 -32.84
CA ARG A 103 -23.67 2.29 -33.83
C ARG A 103 -23.12 3.67 -33.41
N LEU A 104 -22.01 3.68 -32.66
CA LEU A 104 -21.40 4.91 -32.13
C LEU A 104 -21.17 5.99 -33.20
N ASP A 105 -20.76 5.62 -34.41
CA ASP A 105 -20.50 6.56 -35.50
C ASP A 105 -21.77 7.30 -35.96
N GLU A 106 -22.92 6.62 -35.97
CA GLU A 106 -24.23 7.22 -36.31
C GLU A 106 -24.71 8.14 -35.18
N ILE A 107 -24.57 7.70 -33.94
CA ILE A 107 -24.98 8.44 -32.74
C ILE A 107 -24.17 9.74 -32.58
N ILE A 108 -22.85 9.68 -32.80
CA ILE A 108 -21.98 10.87 -32.75
C ILE A 108 -22.36 11.86 -33.86
N LYS A 109 -22.74 11.37 -35.04
CA LYS A 109 -23.16 12.21 -36.17
C LYS A 109 -24.50 12.90 -35.90
N GLU A 110 -25.46 12.22 -35.28
CA GLU A 110 -26.74 12.80 -34.84
C GLU A 110 -26.54 13.83 -33.72
N ALA A 111 -25.73 13.52 -32.70
CA ALA A 111 -25.43 14.45 -31.61
C ALA A 111 -24.73 15.73 -32.07
N LYS A 112 -23.82 15.63 -33.07
CA LYS A 112 -23.13 16.79 -33.65
C LYS A 112 -24.07 17.67 -34.50
N LYS A 113 -25.12 17.09 -35.07
CA LYS A 113 -26.15 17.80 -35.85
C LYS A 113 -27.07 18.63 -34.94
N ILE A 114 -27.46 18.08 -33.79
CA ILE A 114 -28.27 18.78 -32.79
C ILE A 114 -27.50 19.99 -32.21
N GLY A 115 -26.20 19.85 -31.95
CA GLY A 115 -25.38 20.95 -31.43
C GLY A 115 -25.16 22.13 -32.39
N SER A 116 -25.36 21.97 -33.71
CA SER A 116 -25.24 23.10 -34.66
C SER A 116 -26.53 23.89 -34.85
N ASP A 117 -27.67 23.29 -34.50
CA ASP A 117 -28.99 23.93 -34.64
C ASP A 117 -29.32 24.82 -33.42
N ASP A 118 -28.73 24.56 -32.25
CA ASP A 118 -28.90 25.37 -31.02
C ASP A 118 -28.06 26.67 -30.99
N GLU A 119 -27.07 26.86 -31.89
CA GLU A 119 -26.30 28.12 -31.99
C GLU A 119 -26.96 29.17 -32.92
N ARG A 120 -28.18 28.90 -33.41
CA ARG A 120 -28.97 29.83 -34.22
C ARG A 120 -30.36 30.04 -33.63
N ASN A 121 -30.44 30.61 -32.43
CA ASN A 121 -31.55 31.46 -31.97
C ASN A 121 -31.14 32.25 -30.72
#